data_AF-A0AAW9KFF1-F1
#
_entry.id   AF-A0AAW9KFF1-F1
#
_cell.length_a   1.000
_cell.length_b   1.000
_cell.length_c   1.000
_cell.angle_alpha   90.00
_cell.angle_beta   90.00
_cell.angle_gamma   90.00
#
_symmetry.space_group_name_H-M   'P 1'
#
loop_
_entity.id
_entity.type
_entity.pdbx_description
1 polymer ?
#
loop_
_entity_poly.entity_id
_entity_poly.type
_entity_poly.pdbx_seq_one_letter_code
_entity_poly.pdbx_strand_id
1 'polypeptide(L)'
;LCFGSELGSIAPLREAAARLTDEPDAFASLLQASLKAGNSYPKAYAQAAEALGAEPGAQQWIAEPNNSLGLHYMMALSRLGSRIEPHTITRVKAGYHDESVNDSSIASATAIRRLVFSDGVAHAAAYLPDSSLQILQQLAACGRPPVS
;
A
#
# COMPACT_ATOMS: atom_id res chain seq x y z
N LEU A 1 -3.34 -14.17 -6.02
CA LEU A 1 -2.91 -12.76 -5.86
C LEU A 1 -2.01 -12.71 -4.64
N CYS A 2 -0.84 -12.07 -4.71
CA CYS A 2 0.03 -11.89 -3.54
C CYS A 2 0.42 -10.42 -3.43
N PHE A 3 0.30 -9.84 -2.23
CA PHE A 3 0.65 -8.44 -1.97
C PHE A 3 1.37 -8.32 -0.62
N GLY A 4 2.16 -7.27 -0.44
CA GLY A 4 2.70 -6.94 0.88
C GLY A 4 1.69 -6.13 1.67
N SER A 5 1.54 -6.40 2.97
CA SER A 5 0.70 -5.60 3.87
C SER A 5 1.43 -5.31 5.18
N GLU A 6 1.07 -4.23 5.85
CA GLU A 6 1.61 -3.92 7.18
C GLU A 6 1.11 -4.93 8.23
N LEU A 7 -0.13 -5.42 8.09
CA LEU A 7 -0.72 -6.45 8.95
C LEU A 7 -0.04 -7.82 8.86
N GLY A 8 0.47 -8.18 7.69
CA GLY A 8 1.03 -9.51 7.43
C GLY A 8 0.05 -10.69 7.51
N SER A 9 -1.21 -10.46 7.86
CA SER A 9 -2.25 -11.48 7.99
C SER A 9 -3.42 -11.20 7.06
N ILE A 10 -3.85 -12.24 6.33
CA ILE A 10 -4.95 -12.14 5.37
C ILE A 10 -6.32 -12.19 6.05
N ALA A 11 -6.43 -12.81 7.24
CA ALA A 11 -7.72 -13.09 7.86
C ALA A 11 -8.50 -11.82 8.25
N PRO A 12 -7.90 -10.80 8.90
CA PRO A 12 -8.61 -9.55 9.22
C PRO A 12 -9.07 -8.80 7.96
N LEU A 13 -8.26 -8.85 6.90
CA LEU A 13 -8.60 -8.24 5.62
C LEU A 13 -9.78 -8.97 4.94
N ARG A 14 -9.86 -10.31 5.04
CA ARG A 14 -11.00 -11.10 4.51
C ARG A 14 -12.29 -10.74 5.23
N GLU A 15 -12.22 -10.65 6.55
CA GLU A 15 -13.40 -10.36 7.35
C GLU A 15 -13.94 -8.95 7.06
N ALA A 16 -13.06 -7.95 7.06
CA ALA A 16 -13.45 -6.59 6.70
C ALA A 16 -14.01 -6.52 5.28
N ALA A 17 -13.39 -7.20 4.30
CA ALA A 17 -13.89 -7.24 2.93
C ALA A 17 -15.31 -7.84 2.86
N ALA A 18 -15.57 -8.94 3.58
CA ALA A 18 -16.88 -9.59 3.58
C ALA A 18 -18.01 -8.67 4.08
N ARG A 19 -17.72 -7.76 5.02
CA ARG A 19 -18.68 -6.79 5.56
C ARG A 19 -18.85 -5.55 4.67
N LEU A 20 -17.77 -5.14 4.00
CA LEU A 20 -17.70 -3.88 3.25
C LEU A 20 -17.98 -4.04 1.75
N THR A 21 -17.95 -5.27 1.21
CA THR A 21 -18.08 -5.53 -0.23
C THR A 21 -19.33 -4.89 -0.83
N ASP A 22 -20.46 -4.98 -0.12
CA ASP A 22 -21.76 -4.50 -0.60
C ASP A 22 -22.02 -3.03 -0.25
N GLU A 23 -21.09 -2.37 0.47
CA GLU A 23 -21.17 -0.94 0.86
C GLU A 23 -22.59 -0.49 1.26
N PRO A 24 -23.14 -0.99 2.38
CA PRO A 24 -24.52 -0.68 2.76
C PRO A 24 -24.73 0.82 2.97
N ASP A 25 -25.98 1.30 2.86
CA ASP A 25 -26.31 2.74 2.99
C ASP A 25 -25.79 3.39 4.29
N ALA A 26 -25.74 2.60 5.38
CA ALA A 26 -25.15 3.02 6.64
C ALA A 26 -23.65 3.35 6.50
N PHE A 27 -22.89 2.55 5.74
CA PHE A 27 -21.48 2.79 5.45
C PHE A 27 -21.29 4.10 4.66
N ALA A 28 -22.07 4.28 3.59
CA ALA A 28 -21.99 5.50 2.77
C ALA A 28 -22.28 6.77 3.60
N SER A 29 -23.26 6.70 4.50
CA SER A 29 -23.61 7.80 5.41
C SER A 29 -22.48 8.11 6.40
N LEU A 30 -21.87 7.09 7.00
CA LEU A 30 -20.74 7.23 7.92
C LEU A 30 -19.50 7.79 7.21
N LEU A 31 -19.20 7.30 6.01
CA LEU A 31 -18.10 7.77 5.17
C LEU A 31 -18.28 9.25 4.83
N GLN A 32 -19.46 9.65 4.37
CA GLN A 32 -19.76 11.06 4.06
C GLN A 32 -19.63 11.96 5.28
N ALA A 33 -20.11 11.52 6.45
CA ALA A 33 -19.99 12.27 7.69
C ALA A 33 -18.51 12.51 8.06
N SER A 34 -17.67 11.48 7.96
CA SER A 34 -16.23 11.61 8.26
C SER A 34 -15.49 12.47 7.23
N LEU A 35 -15.83 12.39 5.95
CA LEU A 35 -15.28 13.27 4.91
C LEU A 35 -15.67 14.74 5.15
N LYS A 36 -16.92 15.01 5.53
CA LYS A 36 -17.38 16.37 5.89
C LYS A 36 -16.67 16.93 7.11
N ALA A 37 -16.16 16.07 7.99
CA ALA A 37 -15.32 16.46 9.12
C ALA A 37 -13.86 16.80 8.74
N GLY A 38 -13.51 16.76 7.45
CA GLY A 38 -12.18 17.13 6.95
C GLY A 38 -11.14 16.01 7.01
N ASN A 39 -11.56 14.76 7.26
CA ASN A 39 -10.63 13.63 7.26
C ASN A 39 -10.21 13.26 5.83
N SER A 40 -8.97 12.78 5.67
CA SER A 40 -8.53 12.18 4.41
C SER A 40 -9.37 10.95 4.09
N TYR A 41 -9.50 10.61 2.80
CA TYR A 41 -10.29 9.46 2.38
C TYR A 41 -9.89 8.14 3.09
N PRO A 42 -8.59 7.78 3.22
CA PRO A 42 -8.22 6.55 3.94
C PRO A 42 -8.67 6.55 5.41
N LYS A 43 -8.53 7.70 6.09
CA LYS A 43 -8.97 7.84 7.48
C LYS A 43 -10.49 7.78 7.60
N ALA A 44 -11.21 8.45 6.69
CA ALA A 44 -12.67 8.46 6.68
C ALA A 44 -13.25 7.07 6.39
N TYR A 45 -12.66 6.36 5.44
CA TYR A 45 -13.01 4.98 5.10
C TYR A 45 -12.78 4.04 6.29
N ALA A 46 -11.61 4.14 6.92
CA ALA A 46 -11.25 3.31 8.07
C ALA A 46 -12.21 3.53 9.26
N GLN A 47 -12.59 4.79 9.52
CA GLN A 47 -13.58 5.12 10.55
C GLN A 47 -14.97 4.58 10.23
N ALA A 48 -15.43 4.74 8.99
CA ALA A 48 -16.73 4.21 8.57
C ALA A 48 -16.76 2.67 8.63
N ALA A 49 -15.65 2.03 8.28
CA ALA A 49 -15.51 0.57 8.34
C ALA A 49 -15.56 0.03 9.77
N GLU A 50 -14.84 0.66 10.70
CA GLU A 50 -14.88 0.29 12.12
C GLU A 50 -16.28 0.51 12.73
N ALA A 51 -16.91 1.64 12.42
CA ALA A 51 -18.27 1.94 12.89
C ALA A 51 -19.34 0.97 12.34
N LEU A 52 -19.10 0.34 11.20
CA LEU A 52 -19.97 -0.69 10.62
C LEU A 52 -19.75 -2.09 11.22
N GLY A 53 -18.87 -2.22 12.22
CA GLY A 53 -18.59 -3.49 12.90
C GLY A 53 -17.45 -4.28 12.26
N ALA A 54 -16.47 -3.61 11.65
CA ALA A 54 -15.14 -4.21 11.56
C ALA A 54 -14.55 -4.35 12.97
N GLU A 55 -13.67 -5.34 13.16
CA GLU A 55 -13.04 -5.65 14.46
C GLU A 55 -12.46 -4.40 15.15
N PRO A 56 -12.50 -4.30 16.49
CA PRO A 56 -11.93 -3.16 17.21
C PRO A 56 -10.47 -2.91 16.83
N GLY A 57 -10.13 -1.66 16.47
CA GLY A 57 -8.81 -1.29 15.97
C GLY A 57 -8.67 -1.36 14.45
N ALA A 58 -9.73 -1.76 13.72
CA ALA A 58 -9.81 -1.71 12.26
C ALA A 58 -9.45 -0.34 11.69
N GLN A 59 -9.81 0.74 12.39
CA GLN A 59 -9.49 2.08 11.92
C GLN A 59 -7.97 2.27 11.74
N GLN A 60 -7.15 1.72 12.65
CA GLN A 60 -5.70 1.96 12.65
C GLN A 60 -5.03 1.26 11.48
N TRP A 61 -5.33 -0.02 11.26
CA TRP A 61 -4.66 -0.79 10.22
C TRP A 61 -5.29 -0.58 8.83
N ILE A 62 -6.60 -0.31 8.70
CA ILE A 62 -7.22 -0.01 7.39
C ILE A 62 -6.67 1.28 6.80
N ALA A 63 -6.32 2.26 7.65
CA ALA A 63 -5.76 3.53 7.21
C ALA A 63 -4.32 3.39 6.65
N GLU A 64 -3.64 2.27 6.89
CA GLU A 64 -2.31 2.03 6.32
C GLU A 64 -2.39 1.74 4.81
N PRO A 65 -1.46 2.27 3.99
CA PRO A 65 -1.61 2.25 2.54
C PRO A 65 -1.74 0.85 1.93
N ASN A 66 -0.93 -0.12 2.37
CA ASN A 66 -0.94 -1.44 1.73
C ASN A 66 -2.04 -2.34 2.29
N ASN A 67 -2.39 -2.21 3.57
CA ASN A 67 -3.60 -2.83 4.12
C ASN A 67 -4.86 -2.32 3.41
N SER A 68 -4.98 -1.01 3.18
CA SER A 68 -6.10 -0.40 2.44
C SER A 68 -6.20 -0.97 1.03
N LEU A 69 -5.07 -1.05 0.31
CA LEU A 69 -5.01 -1.65 -1.02
C LEU A 69 -5.41 -3.13 -1.00
N GLY A 70 -4.91 -3.88 -0.01
CA GLY A 70 -5.23 -5.28 0.20
C GLY A 70 -6.72 -5.53 0.42
N LEU A 71 -7.36 -4.71 1.26
CA LEU A 71 -8.80 -4.74 1.49
C LEU A 71 -9.58 -4.56 0.19
N HIS A 72 -9.20 -3.57 -0.63
CA HIS A 72 -9.87 -3.30 -1.91
C HIS A 72 -9.66 -4.41 -2.94
N TYR A 73 -8.50 -5.07 -2.94
CA TYR A 73 -8.32 -6.27 -3.76
C TYR A 73 -9.32 -7.35 -3.40
N MET A 74 -9.57 -7.56 -2.11
CA MET A 74 -10.45 -8.62 -1.63
C MET A 74 -11.91 -8.30 -1.93
N MET A 75 -12.32 -7.05 -1.76
CA MET A 75 -13.63 -6.56 -2.20
C MET A 75 -13.80 -6.73 -3.72
N ALA A 76 -12.79 -6.39 -4.52
CA ALA A 76 -12.83 -6.55 -5.97
C ALA A 76 -12.94 -8.02 -6.38
N LEU A 77 -12.18 -8.92 -5.75
CA LEU A 77 -12.27 -10.36 -5.99
C LEU A 77 -13.66 -10.91 -5.67
N SER A 78 -14.27 -10.45 -4.57
CA SER A 78 -15.62 -10.80 -4.16
C SER A 78 -16.66 -10.34 -5.20
N ARG A 79 -16.63 -9.06 -5.60
CA ARG A 79 -17.53 -8.47 -6.61
C ARG A 79 -17.45 -9.16 -7.97
N LEU A 80 -16.26 -9.64 -8.34
CA LEU A 80 -16.02 -10.34 -9.61
C LEU A 80 -16.38 -11.84 -9.54
N GLY A 81 -16.74 -12.38 -8.38
CA GLY A 81 -16.91 -13.83 -8.19
C GLY A 81 -15.63 -14.61 -8.52
N SER A 82 -14.47 -14.00 -8.28
CA SER A 82 -13.18 -14.56 -8.70
C SER A 82 -12.77 -15.75 -7.84
N ARG A 83 -12.15 -16.74 -8.47
CA ARG A 83 -11.57 -17.92 -7.80
C ARG A 83 -10.13 -17.70 -7.32
N ILE A 84 -9.58 -16.51 -7.52
CA ILE A 84 -8.21 -16.21 -7.09
C ILE A 84 -8.14 -16.25 -5.57
N GLU A 85 -7.21 -17.04 -5.03
CA GLU A 85 -6.89 -17.04 -3.61
C GLU A 85 -5.88 -15.90 -3.31
N PRO A 86 -6.25 -14.94 -2.44
CA PRO A 86 -5.35 -13.87 -2.04
C PRO A 86 -4.45 -14.30 -0.88
N HIS A 87 -3.19 -13.91 -0.95
CA HIS A 87 -2.20 -14.06 0.12
C HIS A 87 -1.55 -12.71 0.40
N THR A 88 -1.12 -12.51 1.64
CA THR A 88 -0.32 -11.35 2.03
C THR A 88 0.97 -11.77 2.71
N ILE A 89 1.99 -10.94 2.60
CA ILE A 89 3.25 -11.05 3.33
C ILE A 89 3.49 -9.78 4.14
N THR A 90 4.07 -9.92 5.33
CA THR A 90 4.42 -8.76 6.16
C THR A 90 5.46 -7.91 5.44
N ARG A 91 5.20 -6.61 5.32
CA ARG A 91 6.22 -5.68 4.85
C ARG A 91 7.31 -5.53 5.91
N VAL A 92 8.52 -5.99 5.59
CA VAL A 92 9.73 -5.51 6.24
C VAL A 92 9.94 -4.08 5.73
N LYS A 93 9.55 -3.08 6.52
CA LYS A 93 9.87 -1.68 6.21
C LYS A 93 11.37 -1.49 6.52
N ALA A 94 12.15 -0.95 5.59
CA ALA A 94 13.03 0.13 5.98
C ALA A 94 12.08 1.31 6.26
N GLY A 95 11.93 1.66 7.53
CA GLY A 95 10.93 2.63 7.98
C GLY A 95 10.94 3.88 7.10
N TYR A 96 9.75 4.39 6.76
CA TYR A 96 9.59 5.72 6.16
C TYR A 96 10.17 6.84 7.06
N HIS A 97 10.54 6.50 8.31
CA HIS A 97 11.17 7.34 9.34
C HIS A 97 12.20 6.60 10.23
N ASP A 98 12.69 5.40 9.87
CA ASP A 98 13.72 4.76 10.70
C ASP A 98 15.09 5.36 10.38
N GLU A 99 15.61 6.13 11.34
CA GLU A 99 16.98 6.66 11.34
C GLU A 99 18.05 5.57 11.58
N SER A 100 17.63 4.33 11.88
CA SER A 100 18.53 3.18 12.03
C SER A 100 18.45 2.25 10.82
N VAL A 101 19.47 2.36 9.97
CA VAL A 101 19.77 1.44 8.87
C VAL A 101 20.14 0.08 9.46
N ASN A 102 19.15 -0.76 9.71
CA ASN A 102 19.36 -2.19 9.92
C ASN A 102 18.93 -2.90 8.63
N ASP A 103 19.94 -3.31 7.87
CA ASP A 103 19.93 -3.88 6.51
C ASP A 103 19.81 -2.89 5.34
N SER A 104 21.00 -2.53 4.85
CA SER A 104 21.38 -1.59 3.81
C SER A 104 20.91 -1.91 2.37
N SER A 105 19.83 -2.68 2.16
CA SER A 105 19.43 -3.16 0.82
C SER A 105 17.99 -2.84 0.39
N ILE A 106 17.13 -2.32 1.27
CA ILE A 106 15.72 -2.05 0.93
C ILE A 106 15.42 -0.58 1.15
N ALA A 107 15.31 0.20 0.08
CA ALA A 107 14.85 1.59 0.13
C ALA A 107 13.45 1.73 -0.47
N SER A 108 12.65 2.69 0.02
CA SER A 108 11.35 2.97 -0.60
C SER A 108 11.54 3.47 -2.04
N ALA A 109 10.59 3.17 -2.93
CA ALA A 109 10.65 3.65 -4.31
C ALA A 109 10.74 5.19 -4.40
N THR A 110 10.15 5.91 -3.44
CA THR A 110 10.28 7.37 -3.34
C THR A 110 11.71 7.81 -3.01
N ALA A 111 12.38 7.12 -2.08
CA ALA A 111 13.78 7.39 -1.74
C ALA A 111 14.71 7.09 -2.92
N ILE A 112 14.52 5.93 -3.58
CA ILE A 112 15.29 5.56 -4.78
C ILE A 112 15.11 6.60 -5.87
N ARG A 113 13.87 7.02 -6.17
CA ARG A 113 13.62 8.08 -7.17
C ARG A 113 14.34 9.38 -6.82
N ARG A 114 14.24 9.84 -5.57
CA ARG A 114 14.95 11.05 -5.12
C ARG A 114 16.46 10.94 -5.34
N LEU A 115 17.06 9.82 -4.97
CA LEU A 115 18.49 9.56 -5.18
C LEU A 115 18.88 9.56 -6.66
N VAL A 116 18.07 8.91 -7.50
CA VAL A 116 18.27 8.88 -8.94
C VAL A 116 18.17 10.27 -9.57
N PHE A 117 17.25 11.12 -9.11
CA PHE A 117 17.07 12.48 -9.63
C PHE A 117 18.12 13.47 -9.14
N SER A 118 18.55 13.36 -7.88
CA SER A 118 19.53 14.28 -7.29
C SER A 118 20.96 13.92 -7.68
N ASP A 119 21.32 12.63 -7.57
CA ASP A 119 22.72 12.17 -7.61
C ASP A 119 22.99 11.20 -8.78
N GLY A 120 21.95 10.81 -9.52
CA GLY A 120 22.05 9.95 -10.69
C GLY A 120 21.91 8.46 -10.39
N VAL A 121 21.69 7.68 -11.45
CA VAL A 121 21.35 6.24 -11.39
C VAL A 121 22.39 5.39 -10.63
N ALA A 122 23.67 5.73 -10.73
CA ALA A 122 24.76 4.98 -10.09
C ALA A 122 24.64 4.95 -8.56
N HIS A 123 24.13 6.01 -7.93
CA HIS A 123 23.98 6.09 -6.48
C HIS A 123 22.85 5.20 -5.96
N ALA A 124 21.90 4.82 -6.81
CA ALA A 124 20.83 3.89 -6.46
C ALA A 124 21.20 2.41 -6.61
N ALA A 125 22.41 2.09 -7.08
CA ALA A 125 22.83 0.71 -7.37
C ALA A 125 22.74 -0.23 -6.15
N ALA A 126 23.03 0.27 -4.95
CA ALA A 126 22.97 -0.52 -3.72
C ALA A 126 21.54 -0.97 -3.33
N TYR A 127 20.50 -0.34 -3.89
CA TYR A 127 19.10 -0.58 -3.55
C TYR A 127 18.29 -1.19 -4.70
N LEU A 128 18.95 -1.50 -5.83
CA LEU A 128 18.31 -2.00 -7.03
C LEU A 128 18.95 -3.34 -7.43
N PRO A 129 18.15 -4.31 -7.91
CA PRO A 129 18.69 -5.47 -8.59
C PRO A 129 19.49 -5.07 -9.84
N ASP A 130 20.52 -5.83 -10.17
CA ASP A 130 21.39 -5.58 -11.33
C ASP A 130 20.60 -5.40 -12.64
N SER A 131 19.55 -6.20 -12.84
CA SER A 131 18.68 -6.10 -14.01
C SER A 131 17.98 -4.74 -14.12
N SER A 132 17.42 -4.24 -13.02
CA SER A 132 16.79 -2.91 -12.97
C SER A 132 17.81 -1.80 -13.21
N LEU A 133 19.00 -1.92 -12.61
CA LEU A 133 20.07 -0.94 -12.77
C LEU A 133 20.54 -0.86 -14.23
N GLN A 134 20.76 -2.01 -14.87
CA GLN A 134 21.17 -2.09 -16.27
C GLN A 134 20.15 -1.42 -17.20
N ILE A 135 18.86 -1.68 -16.99
CA ILE A 135 17.80 -1.06 -17.79
C ILE A 135 17.80 0.47 -17.61
N LEU A 136 17.93 0.97 -16.38
CA LEU A 136 17.98 2.41 -16.11
C LEU A 136 19.18 3.08 -16.77
N GLN A 137 20.35 2.43 -16.73
CA GLN A 137 21.56 2.94 -17.39
C GLN A 137 21.42 2.94 -18.92
N GLN A 138 20.85 1.88 -19.50
CA GLN A 138 20.59 1.81 -20.95
C GLN A 138 19.61 2.90 -21.40
N LEU A 139 18.52 3.12 -20.65
CA LEU A 139 17.55 4.17 -20.95
C LEU A 139 18.19 5.55 -20.89
N ALA A 140 19.01 5.83 -19.87
CA ALA A 140 19.75 7.09 -19.76
C ALA A 140 20.72 7.29 -20.95
N ALA A 141 21.47 6.25 -21.35
CA ALA A 141 22.38 6.30 -22.49
C ALA A 141 21.66 6.54 -23.83
N CYS A 142 20.44 6.02 -23.99
CA CYS A 142 19.59 6.24 -25.16
C CYS A 142 18.82 7.58 -25.15
N GLY A 143 19.17 8.52 -24.27
CA GLY A 143 18.52 9.83 -24.18
C GLY A 143 17.11 9.78 -23.58
N ARG A 144 16.78 8.72 -22.83
CA ARG A 144 15.52 8.55 -22.10
C ARG A 144 15.78 8.49 -20.60
N PRO A 145 16.32 9.57 -19.99
CA PRO A 145 16.60 9.58 -18.57
C PRO A 145 15.30 9.48 -17.73
N PRO A 146 15.41 9.11 -16.45
CA PRO A 146 14.29 9.19 -15.51
C PRO A 146 13.64 10.57 -15.54
N VAL A 147 12.30 10.61 -15.44
CA VAL A 147 11.49 11.84 -15.42
C VAL A 147 10.69 11.94 -14.12
N SER A 148 10.64 13.13 -13.52
CA SER A 148 10.00 13.41 -12.22
C SER A 148 8.49 13.53 -12.31
#